data_AF-A0A915Z6V6-F1
#
_entry.id   AF-A0A915Z6V6-F1
#
_cell.length_a   1.000
_cell.length_b   1.000
_cell.length_c   1.000
_cell.angle_alpha   90.00
_cell.angle_beta   90.00
_cell.angle_gamma   90.00
#
_symmetry.space_group_name_H-M   'P 1'
#
loop_
_entity.id
_entity.type
_entity.pdbx_description
1 polymer ?
#
loop_
_entity_poly.entity_id
_entity_poly.type
_entity_poly.pdbx_seq_one_letter_code
_entity_poly.pdbx_strand_id
1 'polypeptide(L)'
;MILSYLYSGTISLEQEHPTTILDLLTASDELILLELFTHVKEYFFEKHNKWIRQHPLQILYHTIFRIENCLELQDLCLEIICENPELVFGTTAFTAIEESVLISILKRDDLQMDEIDLWDYLIQWGIAHTFNIKSSSNFNPSLLSQNDLLELSETLKNCVPYIRFNHINIKDLPSRLKPFEILLLNHKKISSITYNNNSLINNINNEITSFPLDSKIIKLKHVAHIARWIDHQEDKNNIRDYRRLPIYDFKILLRGSRDDFSASDGENNLRESSKLCRIKPENVNMAVFCANMRGPCFGYRDLWMPNFNNLAINCDSDCNYYNGKIIEPKNFDIEDYEVFQIIKRE
;
A
#
# COMPACT_ATOMS: atom_id res chain seq x y z
N MET A 1 26.33 27.36 -15.30
CA MET A 1 26.49 27.58 -13.85
C MET A 1 27.81 27.04 -13.33
N ILE A 2 28.12 25.76 -13.52
CA ILE A 2 29.37 25.14 -13.02
C ILE A 2 30.64 25.85 -13.49
N LEU A 3 30.74 26.17 -14.79
CA LEU A 3 31.90 26.92 -15.30
C LEU A 3 32.05 28.28 -14.61
N SER A 4 30.95 28.99 -14.32
CA SER A 4 31.03 30.24 -13.57
C SER A 4 31.55 30.00 -12.15
N TYR A 5 31.02 29.00 -11.46
CA TYR A 5 31.45 28.63 -10.11
C TYR A 5 32.94 28.27 -10.06
N LEU A 6 33.46 27.52 -11.04
CA LEU A 6 34.88 27.15 -11.10
C LEU A 6 35.81 28.38 -11.24
N TYR A 7 35.33 29.45 -11.86
CA TYR A 7 36.11 30.68 -12.05
C TYR A 7 35.89 31.72 -10.94
N SER A 8 34.72 31.75 -10.30
CA SER A 8 34.32 32.80 -9.35
C SER A 8 34.15 32.33 -7.90
N GLY A 9 34.08 31.03 -7.65
CA GLY A 9 33.77 30.45 -6.33
C GLY A 9 32.35 30.76 -5.84
N THR A 10 31.47 31.31 -6.68
CA THR A 10 30.14 31.80 -6.29
C THR A 10 29.07 31.30 -7.25
N ILE A 11 27.86 31.08 -6.71
CA ILE A 11 26.71 30.62 -7.48
C ILE A 11 25.42 31.27 -6.96
N SER A 12 24.49 31.57 -7.85
CA SER A 12 23.16 32.08 -7.50
C SER A 12 22.11 31.04 -7.85
N LEU A 13 21.23 30.72 -6.88
CA LEU A 13 20.20 29.67 -7.00
C LEU A 13 18.77 30.21 -6.85
N GLU A 14 18.59 31.50 -6.54
CA GLU A 14 17.30 32.08 -6.12
C GLU A 14 16.22 32.08 -7.19
N GLN A 15 16.60 32.11 -8.46
CA GLN A 15 15.68 32.18 -9.61
C GLN A 15 15.66 30.89 -10.43
N GLU A 16 16.42 29.88 -10.00
CA GLU A 16 16.57 28.64 -10.75
C GLU A 16 15.40 27.70 -10.52
N HIS A 17 14.99 27.01 -11.57
CA HIS A 17 13.95 25.99 -11.47
C HIS A 17 14.48 24.78 -10.68
N PRO A 18 13.66 24.09 -9.85
CA PRO A 18 14.09 22.92 -9.09
C PRO A 18 14.80 21.83 -9.90
N THR A 19 14.40 21.62 -11.16
CA THR A 19 15.05 20.67 -12.06
C THR A 19 16.47 21.10 -12.43
N THR A 20 16.71 22.40 -12.67
CA THR A 20 18.06 22.93 -12.93
C THR A 20 18.95 22.73 -11.71
N ILE A 21 18.39 22.85 -10.51
CA ILE A 21 19.10 22.61 -9.24
C ILE A 21 19.46 21.13 -9.10
N LEU A 22 18.57 20.20 -9.50
CA LEU A 22 18.88 18.76 -9.54
C LEU A 22 19.98 18.42 -10.57
N ASP A 23 19.95 19.05 -11.75
CA ASP A 23 21.00 18.87 -12.75
C ASP A 23 22.35 19.42 -12.25
N LEU A 24 22.32 20.54 -11.53
CA LEU A 24 23.50 21.11 -10.87
C LEU A 24 24.02 20.20 -9.76
N LEU A 25 23.15 19.61 -8.93
CA LEU A 25 23.53 18.61 -7.93
C LEU A 25 24.24 17.42 -8.58
N THR A 26 23.64 16.91 -9.65
CA THR A 26 24.19 15.78 -10.42
C THR A 26 25.59 16.09 -10.93
N ALA A 27 25.74 17.20 -11.64
CA ALA A 27 27.02 17.55 -12.22
C ALA A 27 28.07 17.98 -11.15
N SER A 28 27.64 18.44 -9.98
CA SER A 28 28.54 18.70 -8.85
C SER A 28 29.08 17.40 -8.25
N ASP A 29 28.26 16.35 -8.18
CA ASP A 29 28.67 15.01 -7.75
C ASP A 29 29.63 14.37 -8.76
N GLU A 30 29.27 14.37 -10.04
CA GLU A 30 30.10 13.81 -11.14
C GLU A 30 31.49 14.47 -11.23
N LEU A 31 31.57 15.78 -10.96
CA LEU A 31 32.82 16.53 -10.97
C LEU A 31 33.54 16.55 -9.62
N ILE A 32 33.00 15.88 -8.60
CA ILE A 32 33.58 15.77 -7.26
C ILE A 32 33.77 17.16 -6.60
N LEU A 33 32.81 18.06 -6.84
CA LEU A 33 32.77 19.41 -6.26
C LEU A 33 32.03 19.39 -4.92
N LEU A 34 32.63 18.78 -3.90
CA LEU A 34 32.00 18.49 -2.61
C LEU A 34 31.37 19.72 -1.93
N GLU A 35 32.08 20.86 -1.91
CA GLU A 35 31.57 22.09 -1.29
C GLU A 35 30.32 22.61 -2.01
N LEU A 36 30.33 22.59 -3.34
CA LEU A 36 29.19 22.98 -4.15
C LEU A 36 28.02 22.02 -3.96
N PHE A 37 28.30 20.71 -3.98
CA PHE A 37 27.30 19.68 -3.78
C PHE A 37 26.58 19.85 -2.44
N THR A 38 27.32 20.02 -1.33
CA THR A 38 26.74 20.23 -0.01
C THR A 38 25.88 21.49 0.03
N HIS A 39 26.39 22.60 -0.50
CA HIS A 39 25.66 23.88 -0.51
C HIS A 39 24.35 23.79 -1.31
N VAL A 40 24.39 23.21 -2.51
CA VAL A 40 23.21 23.07 -3.36
C VAL A 40 22.20 22.09 -2.73
N LYS A 41 22.68 21.03 -2.07
CA LYS A 41 21.82 20.04 -1.40
C LYS A 41 21.04 20.69 -0.27
N GLU A 42 21.73 21.39 0.63
CA GLU A 42 21.10 22.11 1.75
C GLU A 42 20.09 23.14 1.25
N TYR A 43 20.46 23.94 0.25
CA TYR A 43 19.55 24.91 -0.37
C TYR A 43 18.28 24.25 -0.92
N PHE A 44 18.41 23.11 -1.59
CA PHE A 44 17.28 22.38 -2.17
C PHE A 44 16.31 21.89 -1.08
N PHE A 45 16.81 21.36 0.02
CA PHE A 45 15.98 20.93 1.16
C PHE A 45 15.25 22.08 1.83
N GLU A 46 15.92 23.22 2.04
CA GLU A 46 15.35 24.37 2.74
C GLU A 46 14.32 25.12 1.88
N LYS A 47 14.65 25.40 0.61
CA LYS A 47 13.84 26.29 -0.24
C LYS A 47 12.82 25.56 -1.09
N HIS A 48 13.04 24.29 -1.41
CA HIS A 48 12.18 23.51 -2.31
C HIS A 48 11.48 22.32 -1.66
N ASN A 49 11.35 22.28 -0.32
CA ASN A 49 10.64 21.21 0.41
C ASN A 49 9.25 20.91 -0.14
N LYS A 50 8.46 21.95 -0.44
CA LYS A 50 7.11 21.80 -1.02
C LYS A 50 7.16 21.09 -2.38
N TRP A 51 8.14 21.44 -3.21
CA TRP A 51 8.32 20.84 -4.53
C TRP A 51 8.76 19.38 -4.41
N ILE A 52 9.66 19.06 -3.46
CA ILE A 52 10.08 17.68 -3.16
C ILE A 52 8.88 16.79 -2.85
N ARG A 53 7.95 17.29 -2.02
CA ARG A 53 6.72 16.56 -1.67
C ARG A 53 5.74 16.38 -2.83
N GLN A 54 5.80 17.24 -3.84
CA GLN A 54 4.92 17.19 -5.00
C GLN A 54 5.47 16.34 -6.14
N HIS A 55 6.80 16.21 -6.25
CA HIS A 55 7.47 15.55 -7.37
C HIS A 55 8.52 14.51 -6.94
N PRO A 56 8.22 13.59 -6.00
CA PRO A 56 9.20 12.63 -5.49
C PRO A 56 9.71 11.68 -6.58
N LEU A 57 8.84 11.26 -7.51
CA LEU A 57 9.22 10.37 -8.61
C LEU A 57 10.25 11.02 -9.56
N GLN A 58 10.08 12.30 -9.84
CA GLN A 58 11.00 13.05 -10.69
C GLN A 58 12.38 13.14 -10.03
N ILE A 59 12.42 13.37 -8.71
CA ILE A 59 13.68 13.40 -7.97
C ILE A 59 14.34 12.03 -8.00
N LEU A 60 13.61 10.95 -7.70
CA LEU A 60 14.15 9.59 -7.75
C LEU A 60 14.74 9.25 -9.12
N TYR A 61 14.06 9.64 -10.20
CA TYR A 61 14.56 9.48 -11.56
C TYR A 61 15.92 10.16 -11.76
N HIS A 62 16.09 11.40 -11.24
CA HIS A 62 17.35 12.13 -11.33
C HIS A 62 18.44 11.58 -10.39
N THR A 63 18.09 11.13 -9.19
CA THR A 63 19.07 10.80 -8.13
C THR A 63 19.51 9.34 -8.12
N ILE A 64 18.61 8.37 -8.34
CA ILE A 64 18.91 6.94 -8.17
C ILE A 64 20.03 6.48 -9.10
N PHE A 65 20.12 7.04 -10.29
CA PHE A 65 21.11 6.64 -11.29
C PHE A 65 22.39 7.48 -11.28
N ARG A 66 22.34 8.69 -10.74
CA ARG A 66 23.38 9.69 -11.02
C ARG A 66 24.10 10.21 -9.79
N ILE A 67 23.57 9.98 -8.59
CA ILE A 67 24.13 10.56 -7.36
C ILE A 67 24.13 9.52 -6.24
N GLU A 68 25.24 8.81 -6.07
CA GLU A 68 25.42 7.87 -4.95
C GLU A 68 25.35 8.59 -3.59
N ASN A 69 25.77 9.86 -3.55
CA ASN A 69 25.85 10.66 -2.34
C ASN A 69 24.51 11.30 -1.89
N CYS A 70 23.38 10.97 -2.53
CA CYS A 70 22.06 11.55 -2.21
C CYS A 70 21.08 10.58 -1.52
N LEU A 71 21.59 9.64 -0.72
CA LEU A 71 20.76 8.65 -0.02
C LEU A 71 19.64 9.29 0.82
N GLU A 72 19.93 10.37 1.55
CA GLU A 72 18.94 11.10 2.37
C GLU A 72 17.75 11.61 1.53
N LEU A 73 18.01 12.11 0.33
CA LEU A 73 16.96 12.62 -0.56
C LEU A 73 16.18 11.46 -1.20
N GLN A 74 16.88 10.38 -1.57
CA GLN A 74 16.24 9.17 -2.09
C GLN A 74 15.31 8.55 -1.05
N ASP A 75 15.77 8.42 0.19
CA ASP A 75 14.98 7.88 1.30
C ASP A 75 13.76 8.75 1.58
N LEU A 76 13.91 10.08 1.62
CA LEU A 76 12.78 11.00 1.78
C LEU A 76 11.75 10.85 0.65
N CYS A 77 12.18 10.79 -0.61
CA CYS A 77 11.27 10.63 -1.74
C CYS A 77 10.56 9.27 -1.71
N LEU A 78 11.27 8.20 -1.36
CA LEU A 78 10.70 6.87 -1.19
C LEU A 78 9.69 6.84 -0.04
N GLU A 79 9.97 7.49 1.08
CA GLU A 79 9.05 7.63 2.21
C GLU A 79 7.74 8.30 1.79
N ILE A 80 7.81 9.40 1.03
CA ILE A 80 6.64 10.12 0.53
C ILE A 80 5.81 9.22 -0.41
N ILE A 81 6.47 8.48 -1.30
CA ILE A 81 5.80 7.56 -2.23
C ILE A 81 5.15 6.40 -1.48
N CYS A 82 5.82 5.85 -0.47
CA CYS A 82 5.29 4.76 0.33
C CYS A 82 4.08 5.17 1.16
N GLU A 83 4.05 6.40 1.68
CA GLU A 83 2.90 6.99 2.36
C GLU A 83 1.73 7.30 1.41
N ASN A 84 2.01 7.70 0.17
CA ASN A 84 0.96 7.98 -0.82
C ASN A 84 1.29 7.38 -2.20
N PRO A 85 1.07 6.06 -2.38
CA PRO A 85 1.46 5.35 -3.60
C PRO A 85 0.74 5.84 -4.87
N GLU A 86 -0.44 6.45 -4.71
CA GLU A 86 -1.24 7.03 -5.80
C GLU A 86 -0.50 8.15 -6.55
N LEU A 87 0.48 8.81 -5.91
CA LEU A 87 1.33 9.80 -6.58
C LEU A 87 2.12 9.21 -7.75
N VAL A 88 2.40 7.91 -7.68
CA VAL A 88 3.12 7.17 -8.72
C VAL A 88 2.11 6.37 -9.53
N PHE A 89 1.48 5.38 -8.89
CA PHE A 89 0.66 4.37 -9.56
C PHE A 89 -0.69 4.90 -10.08
N GLY A 90 -1.19 6.01 -9.54
CA GLY A 90 -2.44 6.64 -10.00
C GLY A 90 -2.32 7.38 -11.33
N THR A 91 -1.10 7.50 -11.90
CA THR A 91 -0.85 8.24 -13.15
C THR A 91 -0.40 7.32 -14.26
N THR A 92 -0.86 7.50 -15.49
CA THR A 92 -0.38 6.70 -16.64
C THR A 92 1.13 6.81 -16.87
N ALA A 93 1.76 7.87 -16.36
CA ALA A 93 3.20 8.11 -16.39
C ALA A 93 4.01 7.04 -15.63
N PHE A 94 3.40 6.26 -14.73
CA PHE A 94 4.13 5.20 -14.01
C PHE A 94 4.69 4.13 -14.95
N THR A 95 4.02 3.91 -16.09
CA THR A 95 4.46 2.94 -17.09
C THR A 95 5.77 3.32 -17.79
N ALA A 96 6.28 4.54 -17.57
CA ALA A 96 7.56 5.02 -18.09
C ALA A 96 8.69 4.98 -17.04
N ILE A 97 8.42 4.50 -15.82
CA ILE A 97 9.41 4.43 -14.75
C ILE A 97 10.46 3.36 -15.07
N GLU A 98 11.72 3.65 -14.80
CA GLU A 98 12.81 2.70 -14.98
C GLU A 98 12.76 1.57 -13.94
N GLU A 99 13.20 0.37 -14.35
CA GLU A 99 13.12 -0.86 -13.54
C GLU A 99 13.75 -0.72 -12.16
N SER A 100 14.89 -0.02 -12.03
CA SER A 100 15.59 0.16 -10.75
C SER A 100 14.78 1.00 -9.74
N VAL A 101 14.06 2.02 -10.22
CA VAL A 101 13.19 2.89 -9.43
C VAL A 101 11.97 2.10 -8.99
N LEU A 102 11.41 1.28 -9.88
CA LEU A 102 10.32 0.38 -9.51
C LEU A 102 10.79 -0.61 -8.44
N ILE A 103 11.96 -1.23 -8.60
CA ILE A 103 12.54 -2.16 -7.62
C ILE A 103 12.76 -1.47 -6.27
N SER A 104 13.25 -0.22 -6.23
CA SER A 104 13.47 0.48 -4.96
C SER A 104 12.17 0.71 -4.21
N ILE A 105 11.07 1.00 -4.90
CA ILE A 105 9.73 1.09 -4.33
C ILE A 105 9.23 -0.29 -3.88
N LEU A 106 9.36 -1.32 -4.73
CA LEU A 106 8.91 -2.70 -4.42
C LEU A 106 9.63 -3.32 -3.24
N LYS A 107 10.87 -2.91 -2.93
CA LYS A 107 11.64 -3.39 -1.77
C LYS A 107 11.13 -2.86 -0.43
N ARG A 108 10.43 -1.72 -0.40
CA ARG A 108 10.12 -1.00 0.85
C ARG A 108 8.96 -1.54 1.65
N ASP A 109 9.22 -2.09 2.83
CA ASP A 109 8.21 -2.68 3.73
C ASP A 109 7.09 -1.71 4.15
N ASP A 110 7.27 -0.41 3.95
CA ASP A 110 6.30 0.64 4.28
C ASP A 110 5.40 1.11 3.13
N LEU A 111 5.40 0.43 1.99
CA LEU A 111 4.49 0.77 0.90
C LEU A 111 3.03 0.53 1.31
N GLN A 112 2.22 1.60 1.38
CA GLN A 112 0.80 1.55 1.78
C GLN A 112 -0.14 1.14 0.62
N MET A 113 0.15 0.00 -0.01
CA MET A 113 -0.65 -0.58 -1.10
C MET A 113 -0.86 -2.07 -0.87
N ASP A 114 -2.03 -2.57 -1.26
CA ASP A 114 -2.31 -4.01 -1.19
C ASP A 114 -1.50 -4.76 -2.24
N GLU A 115 -0.95 -5.91 -1.86
CA GLU A 115 -0.02 -6.65 -2.72
C GLU A 115 -0.67 -7.09 -4.04
N ILE A 116 -1.97 -7.34 -4.03
CA ILE A 116 -2.72 -7.69 -5.23
C ILE A 116 -2.83 -6.50 -6.20
N ASP A 117 -3.01 -5.29 -5.66
CA ASP A 117 -3.06 -4.06 -6.47
C ASP A 117 -1.66 -3.73 -7.01
N LEU A 118 -0.63 -3.94 -6.20
CA LEU A 118 0.77 -3.82 -6.63
C LEU A 118 1.11 -4.80 -7.76
N TRP A 119 0.59 -6.03 -7.71
CA TRP A 119 0.73 -7.02 -8.78
C TRP A 119 0.12 -6.53 -10.10
N ASP A 120 -1.08 -5.95 -10.07
CA ASP A 120 -1.71 -5.42 -11.29
C ASP A 120 -0.92 -4.27 -11.89
N TYR A 121 -0.39 -3.36 -11.06
CA TYR A 121 0.49 -2.30 -11.52
C TYR A 121 1.80 -2.85 -12.11
N LEU A 122 2.37 -3.89 -11.51
CA LEU A 122 3.57 -4.55 -12.04
C LEU A 122 3.30 -5.17 -13.41
N ILE A 123 2.17 -5.85 -13.59
CA ILE A 123 1.75 -6.40 -14.88
C ILE A 123 1.58 -5.30 -15.92
N GLN A 124 0.90 -4.19 -15.57
CA GLN A 124 0.74 -3.06 -16.48
C GLN A 124 2.08 -2.44 -16.88
N TRP A 125 3.01 -2.28 -15.93
CA TRP A 125 4.38 -1.82 -16.21
C TRP A 125 5.12 -2.77 -17.15
N GLY A 126 5.03 -4.09 -16.90
CA GLY A 126 5.64 -5.11 -17.74
C GLY A 126 5.10 -5.08 -19.17
N ILE A 127 3.78 -5.04 -19.35
CA ILE A 127 3.15 -4.97 -20.68
C ILE A 127 3.62 -3.74 -21.47
N ALA A 128 3.72 -2.59 -20.80
CA ALA A 128 4.20 -1.36 -21.42
C ALA A 128 5.65 -1.48 -21.91
N HIS A 129 6.52 -2.15 -21.15
CA HIS A 129 7.94 -2.32 -21.48
C HIS A 129 8.21 -3.48 -22.45
N THR A 130 7.44 -4.55 -22.41
CA THR A 130 7.60 -5.72 -23.31
C THR A 130 7.03 -5.42 -24.69
N PHE A 131 5.82 -4.87 -24.78
CA PHE A 131 5.10 -4.75 -26.05
C PHE A 131 5.03 -3.31 -26.58
N ASN A 132 5.61 -2.34 -25.86
CA ASN A 132 5.57 -0.91 -26.19
C ASN A 132 4.14 -0.37 -26.36
N ILE A 133 3.17 -1.00 -25.69
CA ILE A 133 1.75 -0.59 -25.70
C ILE A 133 1.59 0.53 -24.67
N LYS A 134 1.55 1.78 -25.15
CA LYS A 134 1.47 3.00 -24.33
C LYS A 134 0.13 3.20 -23.60
N SER A 135 -0.81 2.27 -23.68
CA SER A 135 -2.11 2.36 -23.02
C SER A 135 -2.63 0.98 -22.64
N SER A 136 -2.41 0.61 -21.37
CA SER A 136 -2.79 -0.67 -20.75
C SER A 136 -4.29 -0.81 -20.48
N SER A 137 -5.08 0.26 -20.61
CA SER A 137 -6.48 0.29 -20.13
C SER A 137 -7.44 -0.64 -20.87
N ASN A 138 -7.06 -1.19 -22.02
CA ASN A 138 -7.86 -2.15 -22.81
C ASN A 138 -7.11 -3.47 -23.08
N PHE A 139 -6.00 -3.74 -22.38
CA PHE A 139 -5.25 -4.96 -22.61
C PHE A 139 -5.98 -6.16 -21.98
N ASN A 140 -6.37 -7.14 -22.80
CA ASN A 140 -6.99 -8.36 -22.30
C ASN A 140 -5.93 -9.46 -22.18
N PRO A 141 -5.58 -9.92 -20.95
CA PRO A 141 -4.58 -10.97 -20.74
C PRO A 141 -4.88 -12.28 -21.47
N SER A 142 -6.16 -12.56 -21.79
CA SER A 142 -6.56 -13.77 -22.53
C SER A 142 -6.12 -13.78 -24.00
N LEU A 143 -5.63 -12.67 -24.54
CA LEU A 143 -5.10 -12.58 -25.91
C LEU A 143 -3.59 -12.83 -25.99
N LEU A 144 -2.89 -12.95 -24.86
CA LEU A 144 -1.45 -13.23 -24.83
C LEU A 144 -1.18 -14.67 -25.31
N SER A 145 -0.27 -14.81 -26.27
CA SER A 145 0.27 -16.12 -26.62
C SER A 145 1.24 -16.60 -25.54
N GLN A 146 1.60 -17.89 -25.60
CA GLN A 146 2.59 -18.46 -24.69
C GLN A 146 3.97 -17.77 -24.83
N ASN A 147 4.35 -17.35 -26.04
CA ASN A 147 5.61 -16.64 -26.26
C ASN A 147 5.56 -15.22 -25.67
N ASP A 148 4.43 -14.53 -25.80
CA ASP A 148 4.25 -13.19 -25.21
C ASP A 148 4.37 -13.26 -23.68
N LEU A 149 3.83 -14.31 -23.06
CA LEU A 149 3.98 -14.54 -21.61
C LEU A 149 5.43 -14.80 -21.19
N LEU A 150 6.24 -15.44 -22.03
CA LEU A 150 7.66 -15.66 -21.76
C LEU A 150 8.45 -14.36 -21.86
N GLU A 151 8.18 -13.51 -22.86
CA GLU A 151 8.82 -12.20 -23.00
C GLU A 151 8.45 -11.26 -21.83
N LEU A 152 7.18 -11.28 -21.42
CA LEU A 152 6.72 -10.55 -20.23
C LEU A 152 7.41 -11.07 -18.97
N SER A 153 7.57 -12.39 -18.84
CA SER A 153 8.29 -13.00 -17.73
C SER A 153 9.73 -12.51 -17.68
N GLU A 154 10.46 -12.54 -18.80
CA GLU A 154 11.82 -12.02 -18.84
C GLU A 154 11.92 -10.54 -18.45
N THR A 155 10.92 -9.74 -18.81
CA THR A 155 10.85 -8.31 -18.43
C THR A 155 10.61 -8.12 -16.93
N LEU A 156 9.76 -8.95 -16.32
CA LEU A 156 9.38 -8.81 -14.91
C LEU A 156 10.32 -9.55 -13.94
N LYS A 157 11.37 -10.22 -14.45
CA LYS A 157 12.17 -11.17 -13.66
C LYS A 157 12.85 -10.61 -12.44
N ASN A 158 13.30 -9.37 -12.47
CA ASN A 158 13.95 -8.78 -11.30
C ASN A 158 12.93 -8.14 -10.35
N CYS A 159 11.71 -7.85 -10.81
CA CYS A 159 10.66 -7.22 -10.01
C CYS A 159 9.80 -8.25 -9.24
N VAL A 160 9.46 -9.37 -9.88
CA VAL A 160 8.60 -10.43 -9.30
C VAL A 160 9.09 -10.94 -7.94
N PRO A 161 10.39 -11.12 -7.66
CA PRO A 161 10.88 -11.57 -6.36
C PRO A 161 10.52 -10.63 -5.18
N TYR A 162 10.19 -9.37 -5.45
CA TYR A 162 9.79 -8.41 -4.43
C TYR A 162 8.28 -8.41 -4.15
N ILE A 163 7.50 -9.17 -4.93
CA ILE A 163 6.08 -9.36 -4.69
C ILE A 163 5.87 -10.45 -3.63
N ARG A 164 5.18 -10.08 -2.55
CA ARG A 164 4.86 -10.98 -1.45
C ARG A 164 3.57 -11.73 -1.69
N PHE A 165 3.60 -12.74 -2.55
CA PHE A 165 2.40 -13.52 -2.90
C PHE A 165 1.62 -14.07 -1.69
N ASN A 166 2.27 -14.33 -0.56
CA ASN A 166 1.64 -14.73 0.72
C ASN A 166 0.74 -13.64 1.34
N HIS A 167 0.78 -12.40 0.84
CA HIS A 167 -0.09 -11.29 1.25
C HIS A 167 -1.30 -11.10 0.33
N ILE A 168 -1.38 -11.87 -0.76
CA ILE A 168 -2.51 -11.83 -1.68
C ILE A 168 -3.61 -12.74 -1.14
N ASN A 169 -4.85 -12.26 -1.14
CA ASN A 169 -6.01 -13.04 -0.68
C ASN A 169 -6.27 -14.23 -1.63
N ILE A 170 -6.57 -15.40 -1.06
CA ILE A 170 -6.93 -16.62 -1.83
C ILE A 170 -8.04 -16.35 -2.84
N LYS A 171 -9.00 -15.47 -2.50
CA LYS A 171 -10.14 -15.14 -3.37
C LYS A 171 -9.72 -14.48 -4.68
N ASP A 172 -8.59 -13.78 -4.70
CA ASP A 172 -8.11 -13.03 -5.87
C ASP A 172 -7.17 -13.86 -6.77
N LEU A 173 -6.68 -15.01 -6.29
CA LEU A 173 -5.79 -15.90 -7.05
C LEU A 173 -6.38 -16.33 -8.40
N PRO A 174 -7.66 -16.79 -8.49
CA PRO A 174 -8.16 -17.38 -9.73
C PRO A 174 -8.40 -16.36 -10.86
N SER A 175 -8.70 -15.11 -10.53
CA SER A 175 -9.04 -14.08 -11.51
C SER A 175 -7.82 -13.28 -11.98
N ARG A 176 -6.92 -12.91 -11.07
CA ARG A 176 -5.80 -11.98 -11.36
C ARG A 176 -4.45 -12.66 -11.57
N LEU A 177 -4.20 -13.81 -10.93
CA LEU A 177 -2.91 -14.51 -11.03
C LEU A 177 -2.92 -15.66 -12.04
N LYS A 178 -4.06 -16.34 -12.21
CA LYS A 178 -4.21 -17.46 -13.15
C LYS A 178 -3.79 -17.14 -14.60
N PRO A 179 -4.09 -15.96 -15.18
CA PRO A 179 -3.66 -15.65 -16.54
C PRO A 179 -2.13 -15.60 -16.71
N PHE A 180 -1.39 -15.41 -15.62
CA PHE A 180 0.07 -15.27 -15.61
C PHE A 180 0.77 -16.48 -14.96
N GLU A 181 0.10 -17.63 -14.90
CA GLU A 181 0.64 -18.85 -14.29
C GLU A 181 2.00 -19.26 -14.88
N ILE A 182 2.14 -19.21 -16.22
CA ILE A 182 3.41 -19.52 -16.91
C ILE A 182 4.55 -18.60 -16.45
N LEU A 183 4.25 -17.32 -16.26
CA LEU A 183 5.21 -16.32 -15.78
C LEU A 183 5.63 -16.62 -14.34
N LEU A 184 4.66 -16.90 -13.46
CA LEU A 184 4.91 -17.24 -12.06
C LEU A 184 5.76 -18.52 -11.91
N LEU A 185 5.55 -19.50 -12.80
CA LEU A 185 6.35 -20.72 -12.84
C LEU A 185 7.81 -20.46 -13.23
N ASN A 186 8.07 -19.49 -14.10
CA ASN A 186 9.43 -19.14 -14.53
C ASN A 186 10.22 -18.38 -13.45
N HIS A 187 9.55 -17.57 -12.61
CA HIS A 187 10.22 -16.79 -11.55
C HIS A 187 10.57 -17.59 -10.30
N LYS A 188 10.24 -18.87 -10.30
CA LYS A 188 10.46 -19.79 -9.20
C LYS A 188 11.31 -20.95 -9.74
N LYS A 189 12.55 -21.16 -9.32
CA LYS A 189 12.93 -21.82 -8.05
C LYS A 189 11.76 -22.29 -7.13
N ILE A 190 10.66 -22.80 -7.72
CA ILE A 190 9.91 -23.93 -7.21
C ILE A 190 10.65 -25.12 -7.78
N SER A 191 11.73 -25.53 -7.12
CA SER A 191 12.38 -26.78 -7.49
C SER A 191 11.47 -27.94 -7.09
N SER A 192 11.13 -28.75 -8.09
CA SER A 192 10.47 -30.06 -8.07
C SER A 192 8.97 -30.10 -7.85
N ILE A 193 8.17 -29.78 -8.87
CA ILE A 193 6.84 -30.39 -8.99
C ILE A 193 6.63 -30.86 -10.42
N THR A 194 6.55 -32.17 -10.52
CA THR A 194 6.22 -32.95 -11.71
C THR A 194 4.84 -32.60 -12.26
N TYR A 195 4.78 -32.54 -13.58
CA TYR A 195 3.60 -32.36 -14.41
C TYR A 195 2.48 -33.34 -14.00
N ASN A 196 1.38 -32.81 -13.44
CA ASN A 196 0.06 -33.42 -13.62
C ASN A 196 -1.04 -32.35 -13.48
N ASN A 197 -1.88 -32.27 -14.52
CA ASN A 197 -2.70 -31.12 -14.92
C ASN A 197 -3.80 -30.64 -13.93
N ASN A 198 -3.89 -31.20 -12.72
CA ASN A 198 -4.86 -30.79 -11.69
C ASN A 198 -4.22 -30.38 -10.34
N SER A 199 -2.89 -30.33 -10.23
CA SER A 199 -2.18 -30.09 -8.94
C SER A 199 -1.58 -28.69 -8.76
N LEU A 200 -1.50 -27.87 -9.80
CA LEU A 200 -0.77 -26.59 -9.77
C LEU A 200 -1.40 -25.57 -8.82
N ILE A 201 -2.73 -25.44 -8.83
CA ILE A 201 -3.46 -24.59 -7.88
C ILE A 201 -3.22 -25.06 -6.45
N ASN A 202 -3.20 -26.37 -6.19
CA ASN A 202 -2.95 -26.89 -4.85
C ASN A 202 -1.51 -26.64 -4.39
N ASN A 203 -0.53 -26.67 -5.29
CA ASN A 203 0.87 -26.42 -4.95
C ASN A 203 1.18 -24.93 -4.79
N ILE A 204 0.58 -24.07 -5.61
CA ILE A 204 0.58 -22.62 -5.42
C ILE A 204 -0.11 -22.28 -4.09
N ASN A 205 -1.24 -22.92 -3.75
CA ASN A 205 -1.92 -22.76 -2.47
C ASN A 205 -1.09 -23.29 -1.27
N ASN A 206 -0.28 -24.33 -1.47
CA ASN A 206 0.56 -24.90 -0.42
C ASN A 206 1.81 -24.05 -0.13
N GLU A 207 2.35 -23.35 -1.13
CA GLU A 207 3.51 -22.46 -0.95
C GLU A 207 3.14 -21.01 -0.66
N ILE A 208 2.02 -20.53 -1.21
CA ILE A 208 1.42 -19.25 -0.86
C ILE A 208 0.55 -19.51 0.37
N THR A 209 1.15 -19.44 1.55
CA THR A 209 0.41 -19.30 2.81
C THR A 209 -0.20 -17.89 2.85
N SER A 210 -1.24 -17.69 2.03
CA SER A 210 -2.01 -16.46 1.97
C SER A 210 -2.51 -16.11 3.36
N PHE A 211 -2.35 -14.86 3.79
CA PHE A 211 -2.97 -14.37 5.01
C PHE A 211 -4.50 -14.48 4.89
N PRO A 212 -5.16 -15.34 5.69
CA PRO A 212 -6.58 -15.60 5.53
C PRO A 212 -7.39 -14.45 6.13
N LEU A 213 -7.61 -13.40 5.34
CA LEU A 213 -8.49 -12.28 5.70
C LEU A 213 -9.84 -12.43 4.99
N ASP A 214 -10.87 -12.81 5.74
CA ASP A 214 -12.25 -12.83 5.26
C ASP A 214 -12.96 -11.50 5.54
N SER A 215 -12.56 -10.45 4.82
CA SER A 215 -13.14 -9.12 4.94
C SER A 215 -13.55 -8.55 3.58
N LYS A 216 -14.63 -7.77 3.56
CA LYS A 216 -15.05 -6.95 2.42
C LYS A 216 -14.68 -5.48 2.58
N ILE A 217 -14.51 -5.02 3.83
CA ILE A 217 -14.28 -3.60 4.17
C ILE A 217 -12.80 -3.32 4.42
N ILE A 218 -12.14 -4.18 5.20
CA ILE A 218 -10.74 -4.02 5.56
C ILE A 218 -9.82 -4.84 4.67
N LYS A 219 -8.71 -4.24 4.26
CA LYS A 219 -7.64 -4.90 3.50
C LYS A 219 -6.41 -5.10 4.39
N LEU A 220 -5.37 -5.78 3.88
CA LEU A 220 -4.20 -6.15 4.69
C LEU A 220 -3.49 -4.92 5.29
N LYS A 221 -3.46 -3.79 4.57
CA LYS A 221 -2.94 -2.53 5.11
C LYS A 221 -3.69 -2.05 6.37
N HIS A 222 -5.03 -2.19 6.39
CA HIS A 222 -5.84 -1.83 7.56
C HIS A 222 -5.56 -2.79 8.72
N VAL A 223 -5.38 -4.08 8.44
CA VAL A 223 -4.99 -5.09 9.43
C VAL A 223 -3.65 -4.72 10.07
N ALA A 224 -2.65 -4.31 9.28
CA ALA A 224 -1.36 -3.86 9.79
C ALA A 224 -1.50 -2.63 10.70
N HIS A 225 -2.33 -1.64 10.32
CA HIS A 225 -2.61 -0.49 11.18
C HIS A 225 -3.28 -0.87 12.51
N ILE A 226 -4.30 -1.73 12.46
CA ILE A 226 -5.00 -2.19 13.67
C ILE A 226 -4.05 -2.97 14.59
N ALA A 227 -3.20 -3.85 14.04
CA ALA A 227 -2.19 -4.57 14.81
C ALA A 227 -1.24 -3.63 15.56
N ARG A 228 -0.82 -2.54 14.92
CA ARG A 228 0.03 -1.52 15.56
C ARG A 228 -0.65 -0.79 16.71
N TRP A 229 -1.94 -0.47 16.56
CA TRP A 229 -2.76 0.11 17.64
C TRP A 229 -2.87 -0.83 18.83
N ILE A 230 -3.00 -2.14 18.58
CA ILE A 230 -3.03 -3.16 19.64
C ILE A 230 -1.67 -3.22 20.36
N ASP A 231 -0.56 -3.16 19.62
CA ASP A 231 0.81 -3.23 20.15
C ASP A 231 1.33 -1.93 20.77
N HIS A 232 0.53 -0.86 20.80
CA HIS A 232 0.92 0.46 21.31
C HIS A 232 2.13 1.06 20.57
N GLN A 233 2.22 0.89 19.25
CA GLN A 233 3.32 1.38 18.40
C GLN A 233 2.97 2.65 17.60
N GLU A 234 2.12 3.50 18.17
CA GLU A 234 1.63 4.73 17.53
C GLU A 234 2.74 5.81 17.46
N ASP A 235 3.54 5.96 18.52
CA ASP A 235 4.52 7.05 18.67
C ASP A 235 5.97 6.68 18.28
N LYS A 236 6.21 5.44 17.83
CA LYS A 236 7.55 5.03 17.43
C LYS A 236 7.78 5.47 15.98
N ASN A 237 8.52 6.58 15.82
CA ASN A 237 9.12 7.02 14.55
C ASN A 237 9.94 5.93 13.83
N ASN A 238 10.22 4.81 14.51
CA ASN A 238 10.93 3.68 13.94
C ASN A 238 10.01 2.49 13.67
N ILE A 239 10.04 2.09 12.40
CA ILE A 239 9.57 0.87 11.76
C ILE A 239 8.18 1.00 11.16
N ARG A 240 8.17 1.65 10.00
CA ARG A 240 7.14 1.61 8.99
C ARG A 240 7.21 0.21 8.34
N ASP A 241 6.51 -0.77 8.90
CA ASP A 241 6.52 -2.15 8.39
C ASP A 241 5.08 -2.61 8.16
N TYR A 242 4.46 -2.02 7.13
CA TYR A 242 3.06 -2.31 6.75
C TYR A 242 2.95 -3.63 5.99
N ARG A 243 4.05 -4.08 5.39
CA ARG A 243 4.14 -5.32 4.62
C ARG A 243 4.70 -6.48 5.44
N ARG A 244 4.76 -6.40 6.76
CA ARG A 244 4.98 -7.57 7.62
C ARG A 244 3.66 -8.16 8.07
N LEU A 245 3.55 -9.48 7.97
CA LEU A 245 2.37 -10.19 8.46
C LEU A 245 2.15 -9.86 9.94
N PRO A 246 0.96 -9.35 10.31
CA PRO A 246 0.65 -9.14 11.70
C PRO A 246 0.63 -10.48 12.42
N ILE A 247 1.11 -10.50 13.66
CA ILE A 247 1.06 -11.65 14.57
C ILE A 247 -0.37 -11.91 15.08
N TYR A 248 -1.38 -11.37 14.41
CA TYR A 248 -2.77 -11.39 14.83
C TYR A 248 -3.64 -12.00 13.73
N ASP A 249 -4.50 -12.95 14.13
CA ASP A 249 -5.57 -13.49 13.31
C ASP A 249 -6.84 -12.67 13.48
N PHE A 250 -7.43 -12.27 12.36
CA PHE A 250 -8.67 -11.51 12.29
C PHE A 250 -9.80 -12.45 11.88
N LYS A 251 -10.53 -12.97 12.87
CA LYS A 251 -11.65 -13.88 12.66
C LYS A 251 -12.96 -13.09 12.66
N ILE A 252 -13.65 -13.06 11.52
CA ILE A 252 -14.95 -12.38 11.44
C ILE A 252 -15.98 -13.06 12.36
N LEU A 253 -16.67 -12.26 13.17
CA LEU A 253 -17.77 -12.70 14.04
C LEU A 253 -19.12 -12.32 13.45
N LEU A 254 -19.22 -11.13 12.87
CA LEU A 254 -20.44 -10.60 12.29
C LEU A 254 -20.13 -9.69 11.12
N ARG A 255 -20.99 -9.70 10.10
CA ARG A 255 -21.03 -8.75 9.00
C ARG A 255 -22.45 -8.26 8.87
N GLY A 256 -22.61 -6.98 8.58
CA GLY A 256 -23.91 -6.44 8.21
C GLY A 256 -23.75 -5.36 7.14
N SER A 257 -24.72 -5.32 6.23
CA SER A 257 -24.83 -4.34 5.15
C SER A 257 -26.26 -3.84 5.07
N ARG A 258 -26.42 -2.56 4.76
CA ARG A 258 -27.72 -1.95 4.48
C ARG A 258 -28.34 -2.48 3.19
N ASP A 259 -27.50 -2.87 2.22
CA ASP A 259 -27.91 -3.16 0.84
C ASP A 259 -27.83 -4.65 0.50
N ASP A 260 -28.28 -5.53 1.41
CA ASP A 260 -28.25 -7.00 1.24
C ASP A 260 -28.96 -7.56 -0.03
N PHE A 261 -29.43 -6.70 -0.96
CA PHE A 261 -29.72 -7.03 -2.36
C PHE A 261 -29.38 -5.88 -3.35
N SER A 262 -28.12 -5.63 -3.64
CA SER A 262 -27.58 -5.47 -5.02
C SER A 262 -26.13 -4.98 -5.00
N ALA A 263 -25.32 -5.49 -5.93
CA ALA A 263 -23.92 -5.11 -6.08
C ALA A 263 -23.79 -3.68 -6.63
N SER A 264 -22.97 -2.85 -5.99
CA SER A 264 -22.20 -1.84 -6.70
C SER A 264 -20.97 -1.41 -5.91
N ASP A 265 -19.87 -1.31 -6.65
CA ASP A 265 -18.58 -0.79 -6.24
C ASP A 265 -18.70 0.58 -5.57
N GLY A 266 -18.09 0.73 -4.39
CA GLY A 266 -18.00 1.97 -3.65
C GLY A 266 -16.58 2.19 -3.12
N GLU A 267 -15.95 3.27 -3.53
CA GLU A 267 -14.59 3.66 -3.15
C GLU A 267 -14.42 3.83 -1.63
N ASN A 268 -13.35 3.25 -1.11
CA ASN A 268 -12.94 3.27 0.29
C ASN A 268 -12.56 4.68 0.77
N ASN A 269 -13.51 5.41 1.38
CA ASN A 269 -13.22 6.64 2.14
C ASN A 269 -13.01 6.34 3.63
N LEU A 270 -12.01 5.54 3.97
CA LEU A 270 -11.43 5.54 5.32
C LEU A 270 -10.44 6.71 5.42
N ARG A 271 -10.94 7.94 5.59
CA ARG A 271 -10.09 9.09 5.92
C ARG A 271 -10.42 9.65 7.32
N GLU A 272 -9.35 9.72 8.11
CA GLU A 272 -9.08 10.65 9.24
C GLU A 272 -9.88 10.55 10.56
N SER A 273 -10.77 9.59 10.76
CA SER A 273 -11.54 9.49 12.03
C SER A 273 -11.44 8.17 12.79
N SER A 274 -10.52 7.27 12.41
CA SER A 274 -10.33 6.00 13.12
C SER A 274 -9.90 6.24 14.58
N LYS A 275 -10.74 5.81 15.54
CA LYS A 275 -10.49 5.96 16.97
C LYS A 275 -10.32 4.59 17.63
N LEU A 276 -9.21 4.41 18.33
CA LEU A 276 -9.05 3.29 19.26
C LEU A 276 -9.74 3.63 20.58
N CYS A 277 -10.78 2.89 20.95
CA CYS A 277 -11.47 3.07 22.22
C CYS A 277 -11.46 1.78 23.05
N ARG A 278 -11.19 1.92 24.36
CA ARG A 278 -11.08 0.78 25.30
C ARG A 278 -12.26 0.76 26.26
N ILE A 279 -12.73 -0.45 26.58
CA ILE A 279 -13.72 -0.65 27.64
C ILE A 279 -13.11 -0.26 28.99
N LYS A 280 -13.90 0.37 29.87
CA LYS A 280 -13.48 0.61 31.25
C LYS A 280 -13.23 -0.72 31.98
N PRO A 281 -12.18 -0.84 32.81
CA PRO A 281 -11.84 -2.10 33.49
C PRO A 281 -12.97 -2.69 34.33
N GLU A 282 -13.85 -1.87 34.90
CA GLU A 282 -15.03 -2.30 35.66
C GLU A 282 -16.18 -2.84 34.78
N ASN A 283 -16.11 -2.65 33.46
CA ASN A 283 -17.20 -2.89 32.51
C ASN A 283 -16.88 -3.96 31.45
N VAL A 284 -15.85 -4.80 31.66
CA VAL A 284 -15.41 -5.78 30.64
C VAL A 284 -16.53 -6.70 30.18
N ASN A 285 -17.44 -7.11 31.08
CA ASN A 285 -18.59 -7.95 30.76
C ASN A 285 -19.63 -7.27 29.84
N MET A 286 -19.54 -5.95 29.70
CA MET A 286 -20.40 -5.14 28.83
C MET A 286 -19.69 -4.73 27.53
N ALA A 287 -18.46 -5.22 27.29
CA ALA A 287 -17.66 -4.81 26.13
C ALA A 287 -18.37 -5.08 24.81
N VAL A 288 -18.88 -6.30 24.62
CA VAL A 288 -19.64 -6.68 23.42
C VAL A 288 -20.77 -7.62 23.83
N PHE A 289 -21.99 -7.35 23.35
CA PHE A 289 -23.11 -8.29 23.46
C PHE A 289 -24.02 -8.18 22.24
N CYS A 290 -24.66 -9.29 21.87
CA CYS A 290 -25.65 -9.29 20.78
C CYS A 290 -27.06 -9.25 21.39
N ALA A 291 -27.85 -8.24 21.03
CA ALA A 291 -29.24 -8.14 21.44
C ALA A 291 -30.20 -8.59 20.34
N ASN A 292 -31.20 -9.40 20.70
CA ASN A 292 -32.13 -10.06 19.78
C ASN A 292 -32.82 -9.13 18.77
N MET A 293 -33.05 -7.85 19.11
CA MET A 293 -33.67 -6.86 18.21
C MET A 293 -32.71 -5.76 17.72
N ARG A 294 -31.43 -5.83 18.12
CA ARG A 294 -30.53 -4.67 18.13
C ARG A 294 -29.10 -5.00 17.66
N GLY A 295 -28.85 -6.19 17.14
CA GLY A 295 -27.53 -6.56 16.59
C GLY A 295 -26.41 -6.54 17.65
N PRO A 296 -25.14 -6.44 17.24
CA PRO A 296 -24.02 -6.28 18.15
C PRO A 296 -24.04 -4.88 18.76
N CYS A 297 -23.83 -4.82 20.07
CA CYS A 297 -23.73 -3.59 20.84
C CYS A 297 -22.36 -3.56 21.53
N PHE A 298 -21.67 -2.43 21.46
CA PHE A 298 -20.35 -2.24 22.10
C PHE A 298 -20.53 -1.32 23.28
N GLY A 299 -20.32 -1.84 24.50
CA GLY A 299 -20.73 -1.14 25.71
C GLY A 299 -22.25 -1.21 25.77
N TYR A 300 -22.85 -1.55 26.90
CA TYR A 300 -24.28 -1.87 27.00
C TYR A 300 -25.21 -1.00 26.11
N ARG A 301 -24.90 0.30 25.94
CA ARG A 301 -25.48 1.18 24.91
C ARG A 301 -24.51 2.19 24.27
N ASP A 302 -23.19 1.99 24.35
CA ASP A 302 -22.23 3.02 23.90
C ASP A 302 -22.09 3.09 22.38
N LEU A 303 -22.24 1.96 21.70
CA LEU A 303 -22.44 1.91 20.26
C LEU A 303 -23.55 0.93 19.97
N TRP A 304 -24.59 1.43 19.33
CA TRP A 304 -25.75 0.66 18.93
C TRP A 304 -25.88 0.66 17.41
N MET A 305 -25.93 -0.52 16.81
CA MET A 305 -26.13 -0.72 15.37
C MET A 305 -27.38 -1.59 15.18
N PRO A 306 -28.48 -1.06 14.61
CA PRO A 306 -29.70 -1.81 14.45
C PRO A 306 -29.47 -3.07 13.60
N ASN A 307 -30.22 -4.13 13.90
CA ASN A 307 -30.29 -5.27 12.98
C ASN A 307 -31.00 -4.78 11.72
N PHE A 308 -30.40 -4.94 10.54
CA PHE A 308 -30.92 -4.43 9.24
C PHE A 308 -32.34 -4.92 8.90
N ASN A 309 -32.84 -5.94 9.62
CA ASN A 309 -34.22 -6.40 9.56
C ASN A 309 -35.25 -5.45 10.21
N ASN A 310 -34.84 -4.36 10.87
CA ASN A 310 -35.72 -3.45 11.60
C ASN A 310 -35.68 -2.03 11.00
N LEU A 311 -36.85 -1.45 10.72
CA LEU A 311 -37.07 -0.16 10.04
C LEU A 311 -36.56 1.09 10.80
N ALA A 312 -35.86 0.95 11.93
CA ALA A 312 -35.27 2.06 12.67
C ALA A 312 -33.79 2.17 12.29
N ILE A 313 -33.47 3.15 11.43
CA ILE A 313 -32.22 3.23 10.66
C ILE A 313 -31.05 3.85 11.45
N ASN A 314 -31.32 4.50 12.58
CA ASN A 314 -30.31 5.34 13.23
C ASN A 314 -29.48 4.52 14.23
N CYS A 315 -28.16 4.49 14.03
CA CYS A 315 -27.21 4.05 15.04
C CYS A 315 -27.13 5.11 16.14
N ASP A 316 -26.86 4.70 17.38
CA ASP A 316 -26.68 5.62 18.52
C ASP A 316 -25.28 5.42 19.12
N SER A 317 -24.64 6.51 19.55
CA SER A 317 -23.36 6.48 20.24
C SER A 317 -23.39 7.30 21.54
N ASP A 318 -23.14 6.59 22.64
CA ASP A 318 -22.95 7.12 23.99
C ASP A 318 -21.54 6.76 24.52
N CYS A 319 -21.21 7.18 25.74
CA CYS A 319 -19.89 6.97 26.36
C CYS A 319 -20.00 6.67 27.86
N ASN A 320 -20.71 5.61 28.21
CA ASN A 320 -20.92 5.19 29.59
C ASN A 320 -19.92 4.11 30.03
N TYR A 321 -19.63 3.16 29.15
CA TYR A 321 -18.86 1.94 29.40
C TYR A 321 -17.43 2.00 28.85
N TYR A 322 -17.20 2.70 27.76
CA TYR A 322 -15.88 2.92 27.16
C TYR A 322 -15.19 4.19 27.70
N ASN A 323 -13.87 4.25 27.57
CA ASN A 323 -13.03 5.38 28.03
C ASN A 323 -13.19 6.66 27.20
N GLY A 324 -13.90 6.59 26.08
CA GLY A 324 -14.20 7.70 25.20
C GLY A 324 -15.34 7.33 24.27
N LYS A 325 -15.91 8.33 23.60
CA LYS A 325 -16.90 8.09 22.55
C LYS A 325 -16.27 7.28 21.43
N ILE A 326 -16.95 6.20 21.03
CA ILE A 326 -16.53 5.36 19.90
C ILE A 326 -16.72 6.14 18.59
N ILE A 327 -17.82 6.88 18.45
CA ILE A 327 -18.13 7.77 17.32
C ILE A 327 -18.59 9.14 17.86
N GLU A 328 -18.23 10.23 17.19
CA GLU A 328 -18.59 11.61 17.62
C GLU A 328 -20.08 11.94 17.51
N PRO A 329 -20.72 11.76 16.33
CA PRO A 329 -22.14 12.00 16.20
C PRO A 329 -22.93 11.03 17.08
N LYS A 330 -23.86 11.58 17.87
CA LYS A 330 -24.75 10.77 18.70
C LYS A 330 -25.60 9.86 17.84
N ASN A 331 -26.14 10.37 16.73
CA ASN A 331 -26.87 9.56 15.76
C ASN A 331 -26.12 9.56 14.44
N PHE A 332 -25.99 8.40 13.82
CA PHE A 332 -25.32 8.26 12.53
C PHE A 332 -25.89 7.07 11.75
N ASP A 333 -25.64 7.07 10.44
CA ASP A 333 -26.01 5.98 9.56
C ASP A 333 -24.78 5.12 9.26
N ILE A 334 -25.00 3.81 9.09
CA ILE A 334 -23.97 2.86 8.65
C ILE A 334 -24.46 2.18 7.39
N GLU A 335 -23.59 2.16 6.38
CA GLU A 335 -23.82 1.39 5.14
C GLU A 335 -23.35 -0.05 5.33
N ASP A 336 -22.09 -0.26 5.73
CA ASP A 336 -21.51 -1.58 5.98
C ASP A 336 -20.72 -1.61 7.29
N TYR A 337 -20.74 -2.76 7.97
CA TYR A 337 -19.83 -3.01 9.10
C TYR A 337 -19.40 -4.48 9.22
N GLU A 338 -18.21 -4.67 9.78
CA GLU A 338 -17.64 -5.98 10.11
C GLU A 338 -17.10 -5.97 11.54
N VAL A 339 -17.38 -7.03 12.29
CA VAL A 339 -16.90 -7.24 13.65
C VAL A 339 -15.93 -8.40 13.65
N PHE A 340 -14.70 -8.16 14.11
CA PHE A 340 -13.65 -9.17 14.17
C PHE A 340 -13.29 -9.54 15.60
N GLN A 341 -13.06 -10.83 15.83
CA GLN A 341 -12.28 -11.33 16.95
C GLN A 341 -10.81 -11.30 16.53
N ILE A 342 -9.97 -10.61 17.30
CA ILE A 342 -8.54 -10.51 17.05
C ILE A 342 -7.80 -11.41 18.04
N ILE A 343 -7.04 -12.38 17.54
CA ILE A 343 -6.33 -13.38 18.35
C ILE A 343 -4.84 -13.31 18.02
N LYS A 344 -3.97 -13.22 19.03
CA LYS A 344 -2.52 -13.26 18.82
C LYS A 344 -2.09 -14.69 18.46
N ARG A 345 -1.38 -14.88 17.35
CA ARG A 345 -0.74 -16.13 16.96
C ARG A 345 0.37 -16.45 17.96
N GLU A 346 0.37 -17.68 18.48
CA GLU A 346 1.39 -18.20 19.41
C GLU A 346 2.70 -18.55 18.70
#